data_AF-A0A7L4RK23-F1
#
_entry.id   AF-A0A7L4RK23-F1
#
_cell.length_a   1.000
_cell.length_b   1.000
_cell.length_c   1.000
_cell.angle_alpha   90.00
_cell.angle_beta   90.00
_cell.angle_gamma   90.00
#
_symmetry.space_group_name_H-M   'P 1'
#
loop_
_entity.id
_entity.type
_entity.pdbx_description
1 polymer ?
#
loop_
_entity_poly.entity_id
_entity_poly.type
_entity_poly.pdbx_seq_one_letter_code
_entity_poly.pdbx_strand_id
1 'polypeptide(L)'
;VCMAWEGNHAVENVRKLVGATYPLDAMPGTIRGDYSIESADFSNEQKRAVINLIHASSDPQEAKRELALMFKESDFVSYARVEEKIFE
;
A
#
# COMPACT_ATOMS: atom_id res chain seq x y z
N VAL A 1 6.37 -7.94 5.30
CA VAL A 1 7.28 -6.78 5.54
C VAL A 1 6.41 -5.55 5.73
N CYS A 2 6.73 -4.68 6.68
CA CYS A 2 6.05 -3.40 6.89
C CYS A 2 7.03 -2.26 6.62
N MET A 3 6.55 -1.19 6.00
CA MET A 3 7.37 -0.05 5.57
C MET A 3 6.53 1.23 5.63
N ALA A 4 7.18 2.35 5.95
CA ALA A 4 6.58 3.67 5.92
C ALA A 4 7.05 4.40 4.65
N TRP A 5 6.11 5.02 3.93
CA TRP A 5 6.39 5.78 2.70
C TRP A 5 6.03 7.24 2.92
N GLU A 6 6.90 8.12 2.43
CA GLU A 6 6.73 9.58 2.51
C GLU A 6 6.66 10.18 1.10
N GLY A 7 5.88 11.23 0.95
CA GLY A 7 5.78 11.99 -0.29
C GLY A 7 4.49 12.79 -0.39
N ASN A 8 4.41 13.65 -1.42
CA ASN A 8 3.20 14.40 -1.70
C ASN A 8 2.05 13.44 -2.03
N HIS A 9 0.90 13.61 -1.38
CA HIS A 9 -0.27 12.74 -1.56
C HIS A 9 0.06 11.23 -1.42
N ALA A 10 1.00 10.87 -0.53
CA ALA A 10 1.55 9.50 -0.45
C ALA A 10 0.46 8.43 -0.29
N VAL A 11 -0.52 8.63 0.58
CA VAL A 11 -1.63 7.67 0.79
C VAL A 11 -2.40 7.43 -0.51
N GLU A 12 -2.84 8.49 -1.17
CA GLU A 12 -3.63 8.41 -2.41
C GLU A 12 -2.82 7.78 -3.55
N ASN A 13 -1.57 8.20 -3.71
CA ASN A 13 -0.65 7.68 -4.72
C ASN A 13 -0.35 6.19 -4.50
N VAL A 14 -0.06 5.77 -3.27
CA VAL A 14 0.19 4.35 -2.94
C VAL A 14 -1.08 3.54 -3.18
N ARG A 15 -2.25 4.01 -2.74
CA ARG A 15 -3.53 3.31 -3.00
C ARG A 15 -3.82 3.14 -4.48
N LYS A 16 -3.48 4.13 -5.31
CA LYS A 16 -3.59 4.04 -6.77
C LYS A 16 -2.64 3.00 -7.36
N LEU A 17 -1.40 2.93 -6.88
CA LEU A 17 -0.41 1.92 -7.30
C LEU A 17 -0.80 0.50 -6.88
N VAL A 18 -1.38 0.36 -5.68
CA VAL A 18 -1.81 -0.95 -5.13
C VAL A 18 -2.92 -1.57 -5.97
N GLY A 19 -3.91 -0.77 -6.40
CA GLY A 19 -5.07 -1.25 -7.15
C GLY A 19 -6.23 -1.71 -6.27
N ALA A 20 -7.30 -2.18 -6.91
CA ALA A 20 -8.56 -2.60 -6.26
C ALA A 20 -8.33 -3.69 -5.21
N THR A 21 -9.23 -3.81 -4.23
CA THR A 21 -9.10 -4.80 -3.13
C THR A 21 -9.08 -6.24 -3.62
N TYR A 22 -9.88 -6.53 -4.64
CA TYR A 22 -9.95 -7.84 -5.29
C TYR A 22 -9.06 -7.82 -6.55
N PRO A 23 -8.04 -8.69 -6.65
CA PRO A 23 -7.14 -8.72 -7.79
C PRO A 23 -7.82 -8.88 -9.15
N LEU A 24 -8.90 -9.67 -9.24
CA LEU A 24 -9.69 -9.81 -10.47
C LEU A 24 -10.21 -8.46 -11.02
N ASP A 25 -10.51 -7.50 -10.14
CA ASP A 25 -11.01 -6.17 -10.50
C ASP A 25 -9.89 -5.12 -10.61
N ALA A 26 -8.64 -5.49 -10.32
CA ALA A 26 -7.52 -4.56 -10.34
C ALA A 26 -7.02 -4.33 -11.77
N MET A 27 -6.77 -3.06 -12.11
CA MET A 27 -6.30 -2.69 -13.45
C MET A 27 -4.87 -3.22 -13.70
N PRO A 28 -4.54 -3.61 -14.95
CA PRO A 28 -3.16 -3.91 -15.35
C PRO A 28 -2.22 -2.74 -15.05
N GLY A 29 -1.01 -3.03 -14.58
CA GLY A 29 -0.02 -2.06 -14.11
C GLY A 29 -0.13 -1.70 -12.63
N THR A 30 -1.14 -2.21 -11.92
CA THR A 30 -1.22 -2.10 -10.45
C THR A 30 -0.62 -3.34 -9.79
N ILE A 31 -0.15 -3.20 -8.54
CA ILE A 31 0.49 -4.32 -7.83
C ILE A 31 -0.46 -5.52 -7.72
N ARG A 32 -1.73 -5.29 -7.40
CA ARG A 32 -2.70 -6.39 -7.29
C ARG A 32 -3.10 -6.97 -8.65
N GLY A 33 -3.20 -6.14 -9.69
CA GLY A 33 -3.58 -6.59 -11.04
C GLY A 33 -2.48 -7.41 -11.72
N ASP A 34 -1.21 -7.09 -11.45
CA ASP A 34 -0.09 -7.74 -12.14
C ASP A 34 0.40 -9.02 -11.42
N TYR A 35 0.21 -9.11 -10.10
CA TYR A 35 0.84 -10.16 -9.29
C TYR A 35 -0.16 -11.11 -8.60
N SER A 36 -1.48 -10.92 -8.78
CA SER A 36 -2.49 -11.84 -8.27
C SER A 36 -3.69 -11.92 -9.23
N ILE A 37 -4.38 -13.06 -9.21
CA ILE A 37 -5.59 -13.33 -10.01
C ILE A 37 -6.77 -13.75 -9.13
N GLU A 38 -6.65 -13.55 -7.81
CA GLU A 38 -7.63 -13.95 -6.82
C GLU A 38 -8.97 -13.20 -7.00
N SER A 39 -10.08 -13.93 -6.90
CA SER A 39 -11.44 -13.37 -6.92
C SER A 39 -12.14 -13.58 -5.57
N ALA A 40 -13.15 -12.75 -5.30
CA ALA A 40 -13.95 -12.87 -4.08
C ALA A 40 -14.65 -14.24 -3.98
N ASP A 41 -15.24 -14.70 -5.08
CA ASP A 41 -15.98 -15.97 -5.12
C ASP A 41 -15.08 -17.17 -4.85
N PHE A 42 -13.90 -17.21 -5.48
CA PHE A 42 -12.94 -18.29 -5.24
C PHE A 42 -12.45 -18.31 -3.79
N SER A 43 -12.12 -17.14 -3.22
CA SER A 43 -11.75 -17.05 -1.80
C SER A 43 -12.88 -17.50 -0.85
N ASN A 44 -14.13 -17.16 -1.17
CA ASN A 44 -15.31 -17.57 -0.40
C ASN A 44 -15.55 -19.08 -0.46
N GLU A 45 -15.42 -19.71 -1.62
CA GLU A 45 -15.50 -21.17 -1.77
C GLU A 45 -14.47 -21.89 -0.90
N GLN A 46 -13.27 -21.33 -0.83
CA GLN A 46 -12.18 -21.82 0.01
C GLN A 46 -12.31 -21.42 1.49
N LYS A 47 -13.38 -20.68 1.86
CA LYS A 47 -13.67 -20.19 3.23
C LYS A 47 -12.48 -19.46 3.86
N ARG A 48 -11.79 -18.63 3.08
CA ARG A 48 -10.66 -17.82 3.53
C ARG A 48 -10.77 -16.38 3.05
N ALA A 49 -9.96 -15.50 3.65
CA ALA A 49 -9.80 -14.14 3.18
C ALA A 49 -9.15 -14.10 1.78
N VAL A 50 -9.38 -13.00 1.07
CA VAL A 50 -8.77 -12.74 -0.23
C VAL A 50 -7.28 -12.50 -0.07
N ILE A 51 -6.48 -13.21 -0.87
CA ILE A 51 -5.03 -13.05 -0.93
C ILE A 51 -4.73 -11.97 -1.98
N ASN A 52 -4.71 -10.71 -1.54
CA ASN A 52 -4.47 -9.53 -2.38
C ASN A 52 -3.09 -8.91 -2.17
N LEU A 53 -2.13 -9.73 -1.73
CA LEU A 53 -0.68 -9.46 -1.64
C LEU A 53 -0.25 -8.43 -0.59
N ILE A 54 -0.74 -7.20 -0.67
CA ILE A 54 -0.24 -6.07 0.12
C ILE A 54 -1.36 -5.26 0.76
N HIS A 55 -1.03 -4.65 1.90
CA HIS A 55 -1.86 -3.67 2.62
C HIS A 55 -1.40 -2.25 2.31
N ALA A 56 -2.33 -1.30 2.33
CA ALA A 56 -2.05 0.13 2.27
C ALA A 56 -3.18 0.90 2.96
N SER A 57 -2.83 1.83 3.84
CA SER A 57 -3.77 2.69 4.56
C SER A 57 -4.70 3.41 3.60
N SER A 58 -5.99 3.50 3.92
CA SER A 58 -7.03 4.04 3.04
C SER A 58 -7.15 5.55 3.08
N ASP A 59 -6.78 6.18 4.21
CA ASP A 59 -6.80 7.63 4.38
C ASP A 59 -5.66 8.12 5.32
N PRO A 60 -5.36 9.44 5.35
CA PRO A 60 -4.28 9.98 6.18
C PRO A 60 -4.47 9.79 7.70
N GLN A 61 -5.71 9.73 8.19
CA GLN A 61 -5.98 9.49 9.62
C GLN A 61 -5.69 8.04 9.99
N GLU A 62 -6.09 7.10 9.13
CA GLU A 62 -5.75 5.69 9.27
C GLU A 62 -4.24 5.48 9.18
N ALA A 63 -3.56 6.09 8.20
CA ALA A 63 -2.11 6.00 8.07
C ALA A 63 -1.38 6.44 9.34
N LYS A 64 -1.80 7.57 9.93
CA LYS A 64 -1.22 8.05 11.20
C LYS A 64 -1.41 7.06 12.35
N ARG A 65 -2.59 6.42 12.44
CA ARG A 65 -2.87 5.40 13.47
C ARG A 65 -2.03 4.14 13.25
N GLU A 66 -1.99 3.63 12.02
CA GLU A 66 -1.24 2.43 11.67
C GLU A 66 0.27 2.62 11.86
N LEU A 67 0.83 3.75 11.46
CA LEU A 67 2.25 4.05 11.67
C LEU A 67 2.63 4.07 13.16
N ALA A 68 1.80 4.68 14.00
CA ALA A 68 2.00 4.70 15.45
C ALA A 68 1.86 3.32 16.12
N LEU A 69 1.12 2.39 15.50
CA LEU A 69 0.99 1.01 15.97
C LEU A 69 2.20 0.15 15.56
N MET A 70 2.75 0.39 14.36
CA MET A 70 3.73 -0.49 13.73
C MET A 70 5.19 -0.06 13.97
N PHE A 71 5.43 1.23 14.25
CA PHE A 71 6.77 1.81 14.36
C PHE A 71 6.91 2.68 15.61
N LYS A 72 8.14 2.75 16.13
CA LYS A 72 8.54 3.75 17.12
C LYS A 72 9.04 4.99 16.40
N GLU A 73 9.00 6.13 17.08
CA GLU A 73 9.55 7.39 16.54
C GLU A 73 11.03 7.26 16.11
N SER A 74 11.80 6.42 16.80
CA SER A 74 13.21 6.14 16.48
C SER A 74 13.42 5.33 15.19
N ASP A 75 12.38 4.72 14.66
CA ASP A 75 12.47 3.88 13.45
C ASP A 75 12.39 4.74 12.18
N PHE A 76 11.93 5.99 12.27
CA PHE A 76 11.87 6.92 11.15
C PHE A 76 13.23 7.58 10.92
N VAL A 77 13.68 7.57 9.67
CA VAL A 77 14.96 8.12 9.26
C VAL A 77 14.72 9.32 8.35
N SER A 78 15.29 10.47 8.71
CA SER A 78 15.29 11.66 7.86
C SER A 78 16.53 11.65 6.96
N TYR A 79 16.32 11.72 5.65
CA TYR A 79 17.36 11.80 4.64
C TYR A 79 16.80 12.48 3.38
N ALA A 80 17.67 13.11 2.59
CA ALA A 80 17.28 13.70 1.31
C ALA A 80 17.54 12.72 0.16
N ARG A 81 16.52 12.48 -0.68
CA ARG A 81 16.71 11.70 -1.91
C ARG A 81 17.48 12.49 -2.95
N VAL A 82 18.08 11.79 -3.92
CA VAL A 82 18.91 12.42 -4.96
C VAL A 82 18.08 13.39 -5.80
N GLU A 83 16.83 13.06 -6.08
CA GLU A 83 15.94 13.88 -6.90
C GLU A 83 15.48 15.14 -6.19
N GLU A 84 15.42 15.13 -4.86
CA GLU A 84 15.02 16.30 -4.05
C GLU A 84 16.07 17.42 -4.14
N LYS A 85 17.34 17.05 -4.26
CA LYS A 85 18.46 17.99 -4.45
C LYS A 85 18.45 18.69 -5.81
N ILE A 86 17.63 18.23 -6.76
CA ILE A 86 17.51 18.86 -8.08
C ILE A 86 16.69 20.16 -7.99
N PHE A 87 15.82 20.26 -6.97
CA PHE A 87 14.93 21.40 -6.77
C PHE A 87 15.47 22.44 -5.78
N GLU A 88 16.68 22.22 -5.25
CA GLU A 88 17.45 23.18 -4.44
C GLU A 88 18.38 24.03 -5.33
#